data_AF-A0A7C3A256-F1
#
_entry.id   AF-A0A7C3A256-F1
#
_cell.length_a   1.000
_cell.length_b   1.000
_cell.length_c   1.000
_cell.angle_alpha   90.00
_cell.angle_beta   90.00
_cell.angle_gamma   90.00
#
_symmetry.space_group_name_H-M   'P 1'
#
loop_
_entity.id
_entity.type
_entity.pdbx_description
1 polymer ?
#
loop_
_entity_poly.entity_id
_entity_poly.type
_entity_poly.pdbx_seq_one_letter_code
_entity_poly.pdbx_strand_id
1 'polypeptide(L)'
;MKISPDHSIYVLEDLRPTPKAGRDLEPGDFVLAPARLPELTTWNAKDIDLLSELAGHEHLRDLIYVHDVPEWVARHEKLLNLIRERYSVGRDTQRYYWRSRRVFPLEVLLEAGIGLSDLKGCKFSLVAKPKDGVVVGSCPINGRVPVNEKLMRLLGYYTAEGFMKENKVVFTFSSSEEDYVADLVSCLRELFGLDAKVYEQENKLVVDVNSKTLRIAMELVLGLRTGARNKTIPDLVLSAPPSLQRQFLVGLFRGDGHYQPDRVLTYTTASRELASSLSLLLLSLGVFPTIVTSGGRRFDLNIAYGEGRKALSDIARAMGKPVSDLGLPSRFTGIPKAQVVELLRKLNPTACKSGTYTHLGKVRTSRRRVLEKVLKPEKLRRRADLLISLLDGAKSARELAACLSLPHRVCVRELERLASYGLVRRAGSGAPATYELTEDGREEAEGLMRLRSLLPSDLAFLRVRSVRQVPYDKPFVYDLSVKGAENFVAGLGGVICHNSEAFGFGIEHIADGIIRFRRFVRGGVLRRFLLVEKMRQTPHSLTMHEVIIIDGRGVVVRPARITKEDVALPGPVVEKIARVSAERELEAP
;
A
#
# COMPACT_ATOMS: atom_id res chain seq x y z
N MET A 1 -18.38 -2.92 0.97
CA MET A 1 -17.55 -3.98 1.58
C MET A 1 -18.38 -5.26 1.66
N LYS A 2 -17.76 -6.44 1.59
CA LYS A 2 -18.41 -7.72 1.90
C LYS A 2 -17.66 -8.33 3.09
N ILE A 3 -18.40 -8.75 4.11
CA ILE A 3 -17.87 -9.36 5.33
C ILE A 3 -18.77 -10.54 5.72
N SER A 4 -18.25 -11.50 6.48
CA SER A 4 -19.10 -12.52 7.10
C SER A 4 -19.92 -11.89 8.24
N PRO A 5 -21.05 -12.51 8.63
CA PRO A 5 -21.91 -12.00 9.70
C PRO A 5 -21.17 -11.80 11.04
N ASP A 6 -20.20 -12.66 11.33
CA ASP A 6 -19.50 -12.68 12.62
C ASP A 6 -18.19 -11.88 12.61
N HIS A 7 -17.78 -11.37 11.45
CA HIS A 7 -16.57 -10.56 11.35
C HIS A 7 -16.81 -9.16 11.89
N SER A 8 -15.97 -8.72 12.83
CA SER A 8 -16.09 -7.41 13.45
C SER A 8 -15.44 -6.32 12.61
N ILE A 9 -16.14 -5.20 12.50
CA ILE A 9 -15.57 -3.94 12.03
C ILE A 9 -15.66 -2.89 13.12
N TYR A 10 -14.77 -1.91 13.11
CA TYR A 10 -14.87 -0.82 14.07
C TYR A 10 -15.94 0.17 13.65
N VAL A 11 -16.84 0.47 14.57
CA VAL A 11 -17.76 1.61 14.53
C VAL A 11 -17.34 2.65 15.58
N LEU A 12 -17.78 3.89 15.41
CA LEU A 12 -17.62 4.93 16.41
C LEU A 12 -18.89 5.01 17.26
N GLU A 13 -18.80 4.63 18.52
CA GLU A 13 -19.87 4.73 19.53
C GLU A 13 -19.33 5.50 20.73
N ASP A 14 -20.05 6.52 21.19
CA ASP A 14 -19.63 7.41 22.29
C ASP A 14 -18.19 7.95 22.15
N LEU A 15 -17.85 8.36 20.92
CA LEU A 15 -16.52 8.84 20.52
C LEU A 15 -15.39 7.81 20.74
N ARG A 16 -15.74 6.53 20.90
CA ARG A 16 -14.84 5.41 21.06
C ARG A 16 -14.89 4.49 19.83
N PRO A 17 -13.74 4.03 19.32
CA PRO A 17 -13.70 2.89 18.42
C PRO A 17 -14.19 1.62 19.15
N THR A 18 -15.29 1.05 18.67
CA THR A 18 -15.93 -0.15 19.25
C THR A 18 -16.06 -1.21 18.15
N PRO A 19 -15.61 -2.46 18.38
CA PRO A 19 -15.85 -3.54 17.43
C PRO A 19 -17.34 -3.88 17.39
N LYS A 20 -17.87 -4.12 16.19
CA LYS A 20 -19.25 -4.50 15.96
C LYS A 20 -19.32 -5.55 14.87
N ALA A 21 -19.95 -6.69 15.16
CA ALA A 21 -20.11 -7.79 14.21
C ALA A 21 -20.92 -7.37 12.98
N GLY A 22 -20.61 -7.96 11.83
CA GLY A 22 -21.27 -7.65 10.56
C GLY A 22 -22.79 -7.80 10.58
N ARG A 23 -23.32 -8.74 11.38
CA ARG A 23 -24.76 -8.98 11.58
C ARG A 23 -25.47 -7.88 12.37
N ASP A 24 -24.74 -7.17 13.22
CA ASP A 24 -25.28 -6.14 14.12
C ASP A 24 -25.18 -4.73 13.50
N LEU A 25 -24.51 -4.60 12.34
CA LEU A 25 -24.37 -3.31 11.64
C LEU A 25 -25.69 -2.79 11.10
N GLU A 26 -25.92 -1.50 11.33
CA GLU A 26 -27.15 -0.84 10.91
C GLU A 26 -26.90 0.38 9.99
N PRO A 27 -27.83 0.69 9.06
CA PRO A 27 -27.80 1.94 8.32
C PRO A 27 -27.83 3.15 9.26
N GLY A 28 -26.77 3.96 9.25
CA GLY A 28 -26.62 5.07 10.19
C GLY A 28 -25.31 5.01 10.97
N ASP A 29 -24.82 3.80 11.22
CA ASP A 29 -23.55 3.56 11.91
C ASP A 29 -22.38 4.27 11.20
N PHE A 30 -21.38 4.68 11.99
CA PHE A 30 -20.17 5.29 11.47
C PHE A 30 -19.00 4.32 11.60
N VAL A 31 -18.70 3.60 10.53
CA VAL A 31 -17.56 2.69 10.47
C VAL A 31 -16.25 3.47 10.34
N LEU A 32 -15.19 2.96 10.93
CA LEU A 32 -13.88 3.57 10.88
C LEU A 32 -13.17 3.22 9.57
N ALA A 33 -12.47 4.21 9.02
CA ALA A 33 -11.58 4.07 7.87
C ALA A 33 -10.29 4.85 8.14
N PRO A 34 -9.15 4.48 7.53
CA PRO A 34 -7.96 5.31 7.62
C PRO A 34 -8.16 6.62 6.83
N ALA A 35 -7.93 7.77 7.45
CA ALA A 35 -7.76 9.04 6.75
C ALA A 35 -6.36 9.14 6.12
N ARG A 36 -5.37 8.50 6.76
CA ARG A 36 -3.99 8.35 6.33
C ARG A 36 -3.49 6.98 6.73
N LEU A 37 -2.66 6.37 5.90
CA LEU A 37 -1.91 5.17 6.24
C LEU A 37 -0.43 5.51 6.49
N PRO A 38 0.28 4.70 7.29
CA PRO A 38 1.73 4.80 7.40
C PRO A 38 2.41 4.76 6.04
N GLU A 39 3.55 5.43 5.92
CA GLU A 39 4.33 5.41 4.69
C GLU A 39 4.79 3.99 4.36
N LEU A 40 4.61 3.58 3.10
CA LEU A 40 4.92 2.24 2.60
C LEU A 40 6.36 2.13 2.06
N THR A 41 7.18 3.16 2.29
CA THR A 41 8.51 3.27 1.68
C THR A 41 9.46 2.24 2.25
N THR A 42 9.86 1.29 1.41
CA THR A 42 10.86 0.26 1.73
C THR A 42 11.97 0.19 0.70
N TRP A 43 11.80 0.84 -0.46
CA TRP A 43 12.78 0.84 -1.54
C TRP A 43 13.91 1.82 -1.28
N ASN A 44 15.16 1.34 -1.39
CA ASN A 44 16.38 2.13 -1.18
C ASN A 44 17.36 2.11 -2.35
N ALA A 45 17.14 1.27 -3.37
CA ALA A 45 18.07 1.15 -4.49
C ALA A 45 17.93 2.32 -5.47
N LYS A 46 19.07 2.86 -5.92
CA LYS A 46 19.11 3.99 -6.86
C LYS A 46 18.84 3.58 -8.31
N ASP A 47 19.07 2.31 -8.63
CA ASP A 47 18.90 1.76 -9.97
C ASP A 47 18.35 0.32 -9.90
N ILE A 48 17.84 -0.14 -11.03
CA ILE A 48 17.40 -1.52 -11.27
C ILE A 48 18.34 -2.10 -12.31
N ASP A 49 18.93 -3.25 -12.00
CA ASP A 49 19.79 -4.00 -12.91
C ASP A 49 18.93 -4.97 -13.73
N LEU A 50 18.34 -4.45 -14.82
CA LEU A 50 17.44 -5.23 -15.69
C LEU A 50 18.12 -6.48 -16.24
N LEU A 51 19.41 -6.40 -16.58
CA LEU A 51 20.17 -7.55 -17.08
C LEU A 51 20.23 -8.64 -16.00
N SER A 52 20.60 -8.28 -14.78
CA SER A 52 20.72 -9.24 -13.68
C SER A 52 19.37 -9.84 -13.26
N GLU A 53 18.32 -9.03 -13.20
CA GLU A 53 16.96 -9.49 -12.88
C GLU A 53 16.45 -10.48 -13.95
N LEU A 54 16.64 -10.17 -15.24
CA LEU A 54 16.26 -11.08 -16.32
C LEU A 54 17.14 -12.33 -16.39
N ALA A 55 18.43 -12.22 -16.08
CA ALA A 55 19.34 -13.36 -15.98
C ALA A 55 18.94 -14.35 -14.86
N GLY A 56 18.20 -13.88 -13.85
CA GLY A 56 17.59 -14.72 -12.82
C GLY A 56 16.59 -15.73 -13.39
N HIS A 57 16.02 -15.46 -14.56
CA HIS A 57 15.15 -16.40 -15.27
C HIS A 57 15.99 -17.28 -16.21
N GLU A 58 16.34 -18.49 -15.75
CA GLU A 58 17.24 -19.41 -16.48
C GLU A 58 16.86 -19.64 -17.95
N HIS A 59 15.56 -19.78 -18.22
CA HIS A 59 15.03 -19.97 -19.58
C HIS A 59 15.27 -18.78 -20.54
N LEU A 60 15.60 -17.60 -20.02
CA LEU A 60 15.92 -16.41 -20.83
C LEU A 60 17.41 -16.24 -21.10
N ARG A 61 18.31 -16.88 -20.35
CA ARG A 61 19.76 -16.63 -20.45
C ARG A 61 20.32 -16.88 -21.86
N ASP A 62 19.86 -17.95 -22.51
CA ASP A 62 20.18 -18.29 -23.90
C ASP A 62 19.68 -17.27 -24.94
N LEU A 63 18.70 -16.45 -24.56
CA LEU A 63 18.09 -15.45 -25.42
C LEU A 63 18.69 -14.06 -25.21
N ILE A 64 19.41 -13.85 -24.10
CA ILE A 64 20.02 -12.56 -23.77
C ILE A 64 21.37 -12.45 -24.48
N TYR A 65 21.53 -11.39 -25.25
CA TYR A 65 22.79 -10.96 -25.82
C TYR A 65 23.22 -9.67 -25.12
N VAL A 66 24.44 -9.67 -24.60
CA VAL A 66 25.05 -8.51 -23.93
C VAL A 66 25.89 -7.77 -24.96
N HIS A 67 25.69 -6.46 -25.03
CA HIS A 67 26.32 -5.54 -25.97
C HIS A 67 27.26 -4.60 -25.23
N ASP A 68 28.17 -3.98 -25.98
CA ASP A 68 29.16 -3.05 -25.43
C ASP A 68 30.03 -3.69 -24.34
N VAL A 69 30.28 -5.00 -24.45
CA VAL A 69 31.04 -5.78 -23.48
C VAL A 69 32.47 -5.22 -23.35
N PRO A 70 33.05 -5.09 -22.14
CA PRO A 70 34.38 -4.53 -21.96
C PRO A 70 35.46 -5.24 -22.78
N GLU A 71 36.47 -4.51 -23.23
CA GLU A 71 37.52 -5.05 -24.11
C GLU A 71 38.26 -6.24 -23.49
N TRP A 72 38.50 -6.20 -22.17
CA TRP A 72 39.15 -7.29 -21.45
C TRP A 72 38.31 -8.58 -21.44
N VAL A 73 36.98 -8.45 -21.36
CA VAL A 73 36.04 -9.58 -21.44
C VAL A 73 36.05 -10.15 -22.85
N ALA A 74 36.00 -9.30 -23.88
CA ALA A 74 36.04 -9.72 -25.27
C ALA A 74 37.33 -10.47 -25.66
N ARG A 75 38.41 -10.28 -24.89
CA ARG A 75 39.70 -10.97 -25.04
C ARG A 75 39.89 -12.14 -24.08
N HIS A 76 38.90 -12.46 -23.25
CA HIS A 76 39.03 -13.51 -22.26
C HIS A 76 39.23 -14.88 -22.93
N GLU A 77 40.33 -15.56 -22.60
CA GLU A 77 40.73 -16.82 -23.22
C GLU A 77 39.66 -17.93 -23.12
N LYS A 78 39.10 -18.17 -21.92
CA LYS A 78 38.02 -19.15 -21.71
C LYS A 78 36.79 -18.87 -22.58
N LEU A 79 36.39 -17.60 -22.69
CA LEU A 79 35.28 -17.17 -23.53
C LEU A 79 35.56 -17.49 -25.01
N LEU A 80 36.75 -17.15 -25.50
CA LEU A 80 37.14 -17.40 -26.88
C LEU A 80 37.21 -18.90 -27.18
N ASN A 81 37.67 -19.73 -26.24
CA ASN A 81 37.70 -21.18 -26.38
C ASN A 81 36.29 -21.77 -26.43
N LEU A 82 35.38 -21.37 -25.53
CA LEU A 82 33.97 -21.79 -25.56
C LEU A 82 33.27 -21.43 -26.88
N ILE A 83 33.51 -20.21 -27.38
CA ILE A 83 32.95 -19.79 -28.68
C ILE A 83 33.54 -20.64 -29.81
N ARG A 84 34.85 -20.93 -29.75
CA ARG A 84 35.57 -21.76 -30.71
C ARG A 84 35.15 -23.22 -30.69
N GLU A 85 34.63 -23.75 -29.60
CA GLU A 85 34.15 -25.13 -29.49
C GLU A 85 32.67 -25.26 -29.88
N ARG A 86 31.82 -24.35 -29.39
CA ARG A 86 30.35 -24.45 -29.52
C ARG A 86 29.81 -24.02 -30.88
N TYR A 87 30.53 -23.18 -31.63
CA TYR A 87 30.02 -22.54 -32.86
C TYR A 87 30.84 -22.86 -34.14
N SER A 88 31.50 -24.02 -34.19
CA SER A 88 32.66 -24.33 -35.06
C SER A 88 32.37 -24.65 -36.51
N VAL A 89 31.11 -24.89 -36.86
CA VAL A 89 30.77 -25.36 -38.20
C VAL A 89 30.07 -24.24 -38.96
N GLY A 90 30.79 -23.64 -39.92
CA GLY A 90 30.24 -22.73 -40.93
C GLY A 90 29.85 -21.32 -40.48
N ARG A 91 30.30 -20.85 -39.29
CA ARG A 91 29.91 -19.54 -38.73
C ARG A 91 31.07 -18.61 -38.35
N ASP A 92 32.18 -18.64 -39.08
CA ASP A 92 33.32 -17.74 -38.83
C ASP A 92 32.94 -16.26 -38.87
N THR A 93 32.00 -15.90 -39.76
CA THR A 93 31.43 -14.56 -39.83
C THR A 93 30.70 -14.16 -38.54
N GLN A 94 30.00 -15.09 -37.87
CA GLN A 94 29.28 -14.82 -36.62
C GLN A 94 30.23 -14.62 -35.44
N ARG A 95 31.33 -15.40 -35.39
CA ARG A 95 32.37 -15.26 -34.37
C ARG A 95 33.14 -13.96 -34.51
N TYR A 96 33.50 -13.63 -35.75
CA TYR A 96 34.11 -12.34 -36.08
C TYR A 96 33.17 -11.18 -35.75
N TYR A 97 31.87 -11.32 -36.06
CA TYR A 97 30.86 -10.33 -35.71
C TYR A 97 30.77 -10.10 -34.19
N TRP A 98 30.67 -11.15 -33.37
CA TRP A 98 30.61 -11.03 -31.91
C TRP A 98 31.85 -10.33 -31.33
N ARG A 99 33.04 -10.71 -31.81
CA ARG A 99 34.30 -10.12 -31.33
C ARG A 99 34.46 -8.67 -31.77
N SER A 100 34.22 -8.37 -33.05
CA SER A 100 34.35 -7.01 -33.60
C SER A 100 33.31 -6.04 -33.04
N ARG A 101 32.09 -6.52 -32.74
CA ARG A 101 31.00 -5.72 -32.17
C ARG A 101 30.94 -5.75 -30.65
N ARG A 102 31.75 -6.58 -29.97
CA ARG A 102 31.71 -6.83 -28.52
C ARG A 102 30.30 -7.22 -28.04
N VAL A 103 29.68 -8.15 -28.76
CA VAL A 103 28.34 -8.67 -28.49
C VAL A 103 28.39 -10.17 -28.26
N PHE A 104 27.95 -10.65 -27.10
CA PHE A 104 28.05 -12.06 -26.72
C PHE A 104 26.77 -12.58 -26.07
N PRO A 105 26.39 -13.86 -26.28
CA PRO A 105 25.30 -14.49 -25.52
C PRO A 105 25.64 -14.54 -24.03
N LEU A 106 24.66 -14.22 -23.17
CA LEU A 106 24.85 -14.19 -21.72
C LEU A 106 25.27 -15.55 -21.17
N GLU A 107 24.63 -16.64 -21.62
CA GLU A 107 24.97 -18.00 -21.17
C GLU A 107 26.45 -18.31 -21.38
N VAL A 108 27.00 -17.91 -22.54
CA VAL A 108 28.40 -18.15 -22.88
C VAL A 108 29.35 -17.30 -22.03
N LEU A 109 28.95 -16.08 -21.68
CA LEU A 109 29.71 -15.23 -20.75
C LEU A 109 29.76 -15.85 -19.35
N LEU A 110 28.61 -16.31 -18.84
CA LEU A 110 28.51 -16.92 -17.51
C LEU A 110 29.32 -18.23 -17.43
N GLU A 111 29.24 -19.09 -18.45
CA GLU A 111 30.04 -20.32 -18.53
C GLU A 111 31.55 -20.07 -18.58
N ALA A 112 31.96 -18.96 -19.22
CA ALA A 112 33.37 -18.55 -19.25
C ALA A 112 33.88 -18.04 -17.89
N GLY A 113 32.99 -17.91 -16.89
CA GLY A 113 33.30 -17.40 -15.56
C GLY A 113 33.20 -15.88 -15.42
N ILE A 114 32.60 -15.20 -16.41
CA ILE A 114 32.37 -13.75 -16.35
C ILE A 114 31.08 -13.50 -15.59
N GLY A 115 31.17 -12.82 -14.44
CA GLY A 115 30.02 -12.58 -13.57
C GLY A 115 29.14 -11.44 -14.09
N LEU A 116 27.88 -11.39 -13.65
CA LEU A 116 26.96 -10.27 -13.93
C LEU A 116 27.53 -8.92 -13.43
N SER A 117 28.32 -8.94 -12.36
CA SER A 117 29.04 -7.76 -11.85
C SER A 117 30.02 -7.16 -12.86
N ASP A 118 30.64 -8.00 -13.70
CA ASP A 118 31.61 -7.59 -14.71
C ASP A 118 30.93 -6.97 -15.94
N LEU A 119 29.63 -7.21 -16.09
CA LEU A 119 28.78 -6.72 -17.19
C LEU A 119 27.98 -5.48 -16.79
N LYS A 120 28.32 -4.87 -15.66
CA LYS A 120 27.62 -3.71 -15.12
C LYS A 120 27.71 -2.53 -16.11
N GLY A 121 26.55 -2.02 -16.51
CA GLY A 121 26.44 -0.88 -17.43
C GLY A 121 26.42 -1.26 -18.91
N CYS A 122 26.61 -2.54 -19.25
CA CYS A 122 26.40 -3.02 -20.61
C CYS A 122 24.93 -2.88 -21.04
N LYS A 123 24.73 -2.73 -22.35
CA LYS A 123 23.40 -2.86 -22.93
C LYS A 123 23.09 -4.33 -23.19
N PHE A 124 21.81 -4.66 -23.35
CA PHE A 124 21.43 -6.03 -23.70
C PHE A 124 20.20 -6.07 -24.60
N SER A 125 20.06 -7.16 -25.35
CA SER A 125 18.85 -7.45 -26.11
C SER A 125 18.45 -8.91 -25.97
N LEU A 126 17.15 -9.17 -26.11
CA LEU A 126 16.58 -10.49 -26.29
C LEU A 126 16.47 -10.77 -27.79
N VAL A 127 16.92 -11.96 -28.17
CA VAL A 127 16.75 -12.46 -29.54
C VAL A 127 15.55 -13.38 -29.65
N ALA A 128 14.89 -13.38 -30.81
CA ALA A 128 13.98 -14.47 -31.17
C ALA A 128 14.80 -15.62 -31.76
N LYS A 129 14.58 -16.87 -31.32
CA LYS A 129 15.04 -18.06 -32.05
C LYS A 129 14.08 -18.23 -33.25
N PRO A 130 14.48 -17.94 -34.49
CA PRO A 130 13.60 -18.14 -35.65
C PRO A 130 13.69 -19.59 -36.12
N LYS A 131 12.65 -20.05 -36.83
CA LYS A 131 12.62 -21.37 -37.48
C LYS A 131 13.71 -21.54 -38.55
N ASP A 132 14.24 -20.44 -39.10
CA ASP A 132 15.14 -20.43 -40.27
C ASP A 132 16.58 -19.98 -39.94
N GLY A 133 16.97 -19.96 -38.67
CA GLY A 133 18.37 -19.76 -38.25
C GLY A 133 18.92 -18.32 -38.27
N VAL A 134 18.21 -17.34 -38.85
CA VAL A 134 18.63 -15.92 -38.87
C VAL A 134 18.16 -15.17 -37.62
N VAL A 135 19.02 -15.06 -36.62
CA VAL A 135 18.75 -14.37 -35.35
C VAL A 135 18.45 -12.88 -35.60
N VAL A 136 17.18 -12.48 -35.58
CA VAL A 136 16.77 -11.06 -35.57
C VAL A 136 16.74 -10.61 -34.11
N GLY A 137 17.80 -9.92 -33.67
CA GLY A 137 17.85 -9.32 -32.33
C GLY A 137 17.00 -8.05 -32.27
N SER A 138 16.31 -7.82 -31.15
CA SER A 138 15.74 -6.50 -30.89
C SER A 138 16.85 -5.46 -30.68
N CYS A 139 16.54 -4.18 -30.86
CA CYS A 139 17.44 -3.09 -30.48
C CYS A 139 17.88 -3.25 -29.00
N PRO A 140 19.18 -3.12 -28.68
CA PRO A 140 19.66 -3.26 -27.31
C PRO A 140 19.21 -2.09 -26.43
N ILE A 141 18.81 -2.41 -25.19
CA ILE A 141 18.41 -1.44 -24.17
C ILE A 141 19.47 -1.32 -23.09
N ASN A 142 19.42 -0.24 -22.32
CA ASN A 142 20.29 -0.06 -21.16
C ASN A 142 20.09 -1.20 -20.14
N GLY A 143 21.18 -1.83 -19.68
CA GLY A 143 21.14 -2.90 -18.67
C GLY A 143 20.79 -2.41 -17.26
N ARG A 144 20.99 -1.12 -16.99
CA ARG A 144 20.60 -0.47 -15.74
C ARG A 144 19.69 0.71 -15.99
N VAL A 145 18.67 0.83 -15.16
CA VAL A 145 17.69 1.93 -15.23
C VAL A 145 17.63 2.64 -13.88
N PRO A 146 17.81 3.97 -13.83
CA PRO A 146 17.71 4.71 -12.58
C PRO A 146 16.27 4.73 -12.05
N VAL A 147 16.11 4.55 -10.75
CA VAL A 147 14.83 4.73 -10.04
C VAL A 147 14.64 6.21 -9.77
N ASN A 148 14.07 6.91 -10.75
CA ASN A 148 13.91 8.36 -10.73
C ASN A 148 12.49 8.80 -11.16
N GLU A 149 12.28 10.11 -11.21
CA GLU A 149 10.99 10.70 -11.58
C GLU A 149 10.52 10.27 -12.98
N LYS A 150 11.43 10.15 -13.95
CA LYS A 150 11.12 9.74 -15.33
C LYS A 150 10.63 8.30 -15.40
N LEU A 151 11.29 7.38 -14.67
CA LEU A 151 10.83 5.99 -14.59
C LEU A 151 9.42 5.93 -14.00
N MET A 152 9.18 6.65 -12.92
CA MET A 152 7.87 6.69 -12.25
C MET A 152 6.78 7.24 -13.18
N ARG A 153 7.05 8.36 -13.88
CA ARG A 153 6.10 8.91 -14.87
C ARG A 153 5.81 7.92 -15.99
N LEU A 154 6.82 7.25 -16.53
CA LEU A 154 6.66 6.23 -17.57
C LEU A 154 5.81 5.05 -17.10
N LEU A 155 6.01 4.57 -15.87
CA LEU A 155 5.16 3.54 -15.26
C LEU A 155 3.71 4.03 -15.11
N GLY A 156 3.52 5.31 -14.78
CA GLY A 156 2.21 5.97 -14.72
C GLY A 156 1.52 5.99 -16.10
N TYR A 157 2.21 6.48 -17.13
CA TYR A 157 1.69 6.50 -18.51
C TYR A 157 1.36 5.09 -19.00
N TYR A 158 2.20 4.09 -18.71
CA TYR A 158 1.90 2.71 -19.08
C TYR A 158 0.63 2.22 -18.39
N THR A 159 0.49 2.52 -17.09
CA THR A 159 -0.67 2.10 -16.31
C THR A 159 -1.96 2.74 -16.84
N ALA A 160 -1.94 3.99 -17.32
CA ALA A 160 -3.09 4.60 -17.99
C ALA A 160 -3.26 4.07 -19.44
N GLU A 161 -2.34 4.44 -20.33
CA GLU A 161 -2.49 4.31 -21.78
C GLU A 161 -1.76 3.11 -22.41
N GLY A 162 -0.90 2.44 -21.64
CA GLY A 162 -0.05 1.38 -22.15
C GLY A 162 -0.75 0.03 -22.33
N PHE A 163 -0.33 -0.69 -23.37
CA PHE A 163 -0.58 -2.12 -23.52
C PHE A 163 0.60 -2.81 -24.21
N MET A 164 0.77 -4.11 -23.92
CA MET A 164 1.82 -4.94 -24.53
C MET A 164 1.24 -5.90 -25.56
N LYS A 165 1.91 -6.00 -26.72
CA LYS A 165 1.74 -7.06 -27.73
C LYS A 165 2.96 -7.98 -27.70
N GLU A 166 2.96 -9.02 -28.54
CA GLU A 166 4.01 -10.07 -28.54
C GLU A 166 5.44 -9.51 -28.47
N ASN A 167 5.78 -8.56 -29.36
CA ASN A 167 7.14 -8.01 -29.48
C ASN A 167 7.23 -6.48 -29.32
N LYS A 168 6.17 -5.84 -28.80
CA LYS A 168 6.13 -4.38 -28.70
C LYS A 168 5.30 -3.85 -27.54
N VAL A 169 5.62 -2.63 -27.15
CA VAL A 169 4.89 -1.83 -26.19
C VAL A 169 4.23 -0.69 -26.94
N VAL A 170 2.95 -0.46 -26.68
CA VAL A 170 2.17 0.59 -27.37
C VAL A 170 1.47 1.44 -26.34
N PHE A 171 1.42 2.74 -26.60
CA PHE A 171 0.65 3.73 -25.83
C PHE A 171 -0.28 4.47 -26.79
N THR A 172 -1.41 4.94 -26.28
CA THR A 172 -2.41 5.64 -27.10
C THR A 172 -2.94 6.83 -26.32
N PHE A 173 -2.78 8.02 -26.87
CA PHE A 173 -3.23 9.28 -26.26
C PHE A 173 -4.24 9.97 -27.18
N SER A 174 -4.96 10.96 -26.67
CA SER A 174 -5.74 11.88 -27.51
C SER A 174 -4.83 12.67 -28.45
N SER A 175 -5.32 13.09 -29.62
CA SER A 175 -4.58 13.98 -30.53
C SER A 175 -4.19 15.32 -29.90
N SER A 176 -4.89 15.74 -28.84
CA SER A 176 -4.57 16.97 -28.11
C SER A 176 -3.45 16.84 -27.06
N GLU A 177 -2.90 15.65 -26.84
CA GLU A 177 -1.98 15.34 -25.72
C GLU A 177 -0.52 15.17 -26.19
N GLU A 178 -0.10 16.00 -27.15
CA GLU A 178 1.24 15.96 -27.75
C GLU A 178 2.36 16.16 -26.72
N ASP A 179 2.14 16.96 -25.68
CA ASP A 179 3.11 17.20 -24.61
C ASP A 179 3.35 15.96 -23.74
N TYR A 180 2.33 15.14 -23.52
CA TYR A 180 2.45 13.88 -22.79
C TYR A 180 3.22 12.85 -23.62
N VAL A 181 2.95 12.78 -24.92
CA VAL A 181 3.69 11.95 -25.87
C VAL A 181 5.17 12.36 -25.91
N ALA A 182 5.47 13.66 -25.95
CA ALA A 182 6.84 14.15 -25.94
C ALA A 182 7.62 13.78 -24.66
N ASP A 183 7.01 13.92 -23.48
CA ASP A 183 7.61 13.50 -22.19
C ASP A 183 7.82 11.97 -22.16
N LEU A 184 6.85 11.18 -22.64
CA LEU A 184 6.98 9.72 -22.74
C LEU A 184 8.15 9.31 -23.64
N VAL A 185 8.29 9.91 -24.83
CA VAL A 185 9.39 9.62 -25.76
C VAL A 185 10.75 10.01 -25.16
N SER A 186 10.84 11.14 -24.46
CA SER A 186 12.04 11.51 -23.70
C SER A 186 12.38 10.46 -22.63
N CYS A 187 11.38 9.99 -21.88
CA CYS A 187 11.58 8.94 -20.87
C CYS A 187 12.11 7.64 -21.50
N LEU A 188 11.53 7.20 -22.61
CA LEU A 188 11.96 5.99 -23.32
C LEU A 188 13.42 6.09 -23.80
N ARG A 189 13.78 7.24 -24.38
CA ARG A 189 15.14 7.48 -24.88
C ARG A 189 16.17 7.50 -23.76
N GLU A 190 15.90 8.22 -22.67
CA GLU A 190 16.86 8.38 -21.58
C GLU A 190 17.00 7.12 -20.72
N LEU A 191 15.89 6.44 -20.42
CA LEU A 191 15.90 5.27 -19.53
C LEU A 191 16.39 4.02 -20.27
N PHE A 192 15.92 3.80 -21.49
CA PHE A 192 16.14 2.53 -22.21
C PHE A 192 17.00 2.68 -23.46
N GLY A 193 17.32 3.90 -23.91
CA GLY A 193 18.06 4.11 -25.16
C GLY A 193 17.23 3.77 -26.40
N LEU A 194 15.90 3.84 -26.30
CA LEU A 194 14.99 3.47 -27.38
C LEU A 194 14.25 4.68 -27.94
N ASP A 195 14.18 4.76 -29.27
CA ASP A 195 13.24 5.63 -29.95
C ASP A 195 11.88 4.94 -30.13
N ALA A 196 10.84 5.75 -30.29
CA ALA A 196 9.48 5.28 -30.53
C ALA A 196 8.95 5.84 -31.85
N LYS A 197 8.14 5.03 -32.55
CA LYS A 197 7.39 5.51 -33.71
C LYS A 197 6.11 6.18 -33.23
N VAL A 198 5.97 7.47 -33.50
CA VAL A 198 4.74 8.24 -33.20
C VAL A 198 3.97 8.46 -34.49
N TYR A 199 2.67 8.18 -34.48
CA TYR A 199 1.77 8.44 -35.60
C TYR A 199 0.35 8.69 -35.10
N GLU A 200 -0.43 9.45 -35.87
CA GLU A 200 -1.83 9.70 -35.57
C GLU A 200 -2.74 8.67 -36.28
N GLN A 201 -3.74 8.18 -35.57
CA GLN A 201 -4.77 7.28 -36.10
C GLN A 201 -6.10 7.57 -35.41
N GLU A 202 -7.14 7.93 -36.16
CA GLU A 202 -8.51 8.14 -35.64
C GLU A 202 -8.58 9.11 -34.44
N ASN A 203 -7.96 10.30 -34.56
CA ASN A 203 -7.82 11.31 -33.50
C ASN A 203 -7.06 10.82 -32.24
N LYS A 204 -6.20 9.81 -32.40
CA LYS A 204 -5.34 9.32 -31.32
C LYS A 204 -3.88 9.35 -31.75
N LEU A 205 -3.01 9.78 -30.85
CA LEU A 205 -1.57 9.66 -31.00
C LEU A 205 -1.12 8.30 -30.49
N VAL A 206 -0.57 7.49 -31.38
CA VAL A 206 -0.08 6.15 -31.07
C VAL A 206 1.44 6.19 -30.99
N VAL A 207 1.98 5.74 -29.86
CA VAL A 207 3.41 5.56 -29.63
C VAL A 207 3.72 4.07 -29.67
N ASP A 208 4.37 3.61 -30.74
CA ASP A 208 4.74 2.20 -30.95
C ASP A 208 6.24 1.99 -30.72
N VAL A 209 6.58 1.19 -29.71
CA VAL A 209 7.94 0.80 -29.36
C VAL A 209 8.15 -0.66 -29.72
N ASN A 210 8.77 -0.91 -30.88
CA ASN A 210 9.03 -2.25 -31.39
C ASN A 210 10.25 -2.90 -30.72
N SER A 211 10.14 -3.19 -29.42
CA SER A 211 11.20 -3.82 -28.64
C SER A 211 10.65 -4.96 -27.77
N LYS A 212 11.00 -6.19 -28.14
CA LYS A 212 10.74 -7.39 -27.33
C LYS A 212 11.46 -7.32 -25.98
N THR A 213 12.67 -6.79 -25.96
CA THR A 213 13.45 -6.65 -24.72
C THR A 213 12.77 -5.72 -23.73
N LEU A 214 12.30 -4.55 -24.20
CA LEU A 214 11.56 -3.63 -23.35
C LEU A 214 10.25 -4.26 -22.84
N ARG A 215 9.50 -4.93 -23.72
CA ARG A 215 8.26 -5.62 -23.34
C ARG A 215 8.49 -6.64 -22.21
N ILE A 216 9.52 -7.49 -22.34
CA ILE A 216 9.84 -8.50 -21.32
C ILE A 216 10.36 -7.86 -20.03
N ALA A 217 11.20 -6.83 -20.12
CA ALA A 217 11.69 -6.09 -18.95
C ALA A 217 10.54 -5.41 -18.19
N MET A 218 9.60 -4.78 -18.90
CA MET A 218 8.40 -4.17 -18.31
C MET A 218 7.54 -5.19 -17.58
N GLU A 219 7.33 -6.36 -18.17
CA GLU A 219 6.49 -7.42 -17.62
C GLU A 219 7.13 -8.11 -16.41
N LEU A 220 8.35 -8.63 -16.57
CA LEU A 220 8.98 -9.50 -15.58
C LEU A 220 9.75 -8.75 -14.48
N VAL A 221 10.34 -7.61 -14.82
CA VAL A 221 11.17 -6.85 -13.87
C VAL A 221 10.39 -5.69 -13.25
N LEU A 222 9.69 -4.91 -14.08
CA LEU A 222 8.91 -3.75 -13.60
C LEU A 222 7.49 -4.13 -13.13
N GLY A 223 7.10 -5.41 -13.25
CA GLY A 223 5.84 -5.93 -12.74
C GLY A 223 4.59 -5.40 -13.46
N LEU A 224 4.74 -4.93 -14.69
CA LEU A 224 3.64 -4.37 -15.48
C LEU A 224 2.78 -5.47 -16.09
N ARG A 225 1.46 -5.26 -16.06
CA ARG A 225 0.48 -6.21 -16.60
C ARG A 225 -0.25 -5.61 -17.79
N THR A 226 -0.59 -6.46 -18.75
CA THR A 226 -1.38 -6.07 -19.94
C THR A 226 -2.87 -6.35 -19.74
N GLY A 227 -3.72 -5.56 -20.41
CA GLY A 227 -5.18 -5.64 -20.34
C GLY A 227 -5.78 -4.81 -19.21
N ALA A 228 -6.75 -3.95 -19.55
CA ALA A 228 -7.31 -2.93 -18.65
C ALA A 228 -7.84 -3.47 -17.31
N ARG A 229 -8.34 -4.72 -17.27
CA ARG A 229 -8.86 -5.36 -16.05
C ARG A 229 -7.79 -5.99 -15.15
N ASN A 230 -6.59 -6.19 -15.69
CA ASN A 230 -5.47 -6.85 -14.99
C ASN A 230 -4.42 -5.86 -14.49
N LYS A 231 -4.49 -4.60 -14.93
CA LYS A 231 -3.56 -3.54 -14.52
C LYS A 231 -3.58 -3.37 -13.01
N THR A 232 -2.42 -3.04 -12.44
CA THR A 232 -2.22 -2.73 -11.02
C THR A 232 -1.07 -1.74 -10.91
N ILE A 233 -0.92 -1.09 -9.76
CA ILE A 233 0.28 -0.31 -9.45
C ILE A 233 1.42 -1.30 -9.12
N PRO A 234 2.60 -1.16 -9.75
CA PRO A 234 3.76 -2.00 -9.43
C PRO A 234 4.25 -1.85 -7.98
N ASP A 235 4.78 -2.92 -7.41
CA ASP A 235 5.35 -2.92 -6.05
C ASP A 235 6.51 -1.92 -5.91
N LEU A 236 7.30 -1.74 -6.98
CA LEU A 236 8.34 -0.70 -7.06
C LEU A 236 7.78 0.70 -6.77
N VAL A 237 6.57 1.01 -7.25
CA VAL A 237 5.93 2.31 -7.02
C VAL A 237 5.41 2.39 -5.59
N LEU A 238 4.74 1.34 -5.11
CA LEU A 238 4.18 1.31 -3.75
C LEU A 238 5.28 1.43 -2.67
N SER A 239 6.46 0.86 -2.94
CA SER A 239 7.62 0.90 -2.02
C SER A 239 8.52 2.12 -2.19
N ALA A 240 8.30 2.95 -3.21
CA ALA A 240 9.13 4.13 -3.47
C ALA A 240 8.91 5.27 -2.45
N PRO A 241 9.85 6.23 -2.33
CA PRO A 241 9.64 7.45 -1.57
C PRO A 241 8.44 8.28 -2.09
N PRO A 242 7.78 9.08 -1.22
CA PRO A 242 6.59 9.86 -1.60
C PRO A 242 6.78 10.80 -2.82
N SER A 243 7.98 11.34 -3.03
CA SER A 243 8.29 12.17 -4.21
C SER A 243 8.19 11.38 -5.52
N LEU A 244 8.70 10.15 -5.54
CA LEU A 244 8.66 9.26 -6.69
C LEU A 244 7.25 8.69 -6.92
N GLN A 245 6.54 8.35 -5.85
CA GLN A 245 5.13 7.98 -5.89
C GLN A 245 4.27 9.06 -6.56
N ARG A 246 4.50 10.34 -6.26
CA ARG A 246 3.80 11.46 -6.91
C ARG A 246 4.07 11.53 -8.40
N GLN A 247 5.30 11.24 -8.85
CA GLN A 247 5.63 11.24 -10.27
C GLN A 247 4.92 10.12 -11.02
N PHE A 248 4.74 8.95 -10.39
CA PHE A 248 3.87 7.91 -10.95
C PHE A 248 2.43 8.41 -11.11
N LEU A 249 1.88 9.06 -10.08
CA LEU A 249 0.54 9.64 -10.15
C LEU A 249 0.43 10.72 -11.25
N VAL A 250 1.46 11.53 -11.49
CA VAL A 250 1.49 12.49 -12.60
C VAL A 250 1.27 11.78 -13.94
N GLY A 251 2.05 10.74 -14.24
CA GLY A 251 1.88 9.98 -15.48
C GLY A 251 0.52 9.28 -15.57
N LEU A 252 0.05 8.72 -14.45
CA LEU A 252 -1.23 8.03 -14.37
C LEU A 252 -2.42 8.96 -14.66
N PHE A 253 -2.45 10.14 -14.01
CA PHE A 253 -3.54 11.10 -14.16
C PHE A 253 -3.46 11.92 -15.45
N ARG A 254 -2.30 12.05 -16.06
CA ARG A 254 -2.19 12.65 -17.40
C ARG A 254 -2.82 11.79 -18.49
N GLY A 255 -2.75 10.47 -18.39
CA GLY A 255 -3.44 9.58 -19.34
C GLY A 255 -4.95 9.53 -19.10
N ASP A 256 -5.35 9.01 -17.93
CA ASP A 256 -6.75 8.61 -17.68
C ASP A 256 -7.48 9.53 -16.67
N GLY A 257 -6.84 10.63 -16.24
CA GLY A 257 -7.36 11.52 -15.21
C GLY A 257 -8.37 12.53 -15.73
N HIS A 258 -9.52 12.61 -15.06
CA HIS A 258 -10.60 13.53 -15.42
C HIS A 258 -10.82 14.55 -14.31
N TYR A 259 -10.92 15.83 -14.70
CA TYR A 259 -11.25 16.92 -13.77
C TYR A 259 -12.69 17.37 -13.99
N GLN A 260 -13.56 17.13 -13.00
CA GLN A 260 -14.97 17.56 -13.08
C GLN A 260 -15.14 19.02 -12.63
N PRO A 261 -16.15 19.76 -13.14
CA PRO A 261 -16.41 21.17 -12.78
C PRO A 261 -16.70 21.41 -11.30
N ASP A 262 -17.17 20.38 -10.57
CA ASP A 262 -17.33 20.39 -9.10
C ASP A 262 -16.00 20.29 -8.34
N ARG A 263 -14.92 20.39 -9.11
CA ARG A 263 -13.52 20.35 -8.73
C ARG A 263 -13.08 18.88 -8.45
N VAL A 264 -13.87 17.81 -8.51
CA VAL A 264 -13.35 16.48 -8.13
C VAL A 264 -12.36 15.93 -9.17
N LEU A 265 -11.15 15.54 -8.71
CA LEU A 265 -10.21 14.78 -9.54
C LEU A 265 -10.63 13.31 -9.54
N THR A 266 -10.91 12.77 -10.72
CA THR A 266 -11.45 11.42 -10.90
C THR A 266 -10.49 10.57 -11.70
N TYR A 267 -10.18 9.37 -11.22
CA TYR A 267 -9.51 8.33 -12.01
C TYR A 267 -10.47 7.17 -12.24
N THR A 268 -10.69 6.80 -13.50
CA THR A 268 -11.56 5.68 -13.86
C THR A 268 -10.72 4.45 -14.16
N THR A 269 -11.14 3.28 -13.67
CA THR A 269 -10.55 2.01 -14.12
C THR A 269 -11.54 0.86 -14.16
N ALA A 270 -11.29 -0.13 -15.03
CA ALA A 270 -11.97 -1.41 -15.03
C ALA A 270 -11.26 -2.47 -14.16
N SER A 271 -10.05 -2.19 -13.68
CA SER A 271 -9.30 -3.08 -12.79
C SER A 271 -9.64 -2.80 -11.33
N ARG A 272 -10.17 -3.81 -10.65
CA ARG A 272 -10.40 -3.76 -9.20
C ARG A 272 -9.09 -3.68 -8.43
N GLU A 273 -8.03 -4.35 -8.92
CA GLU A 273 -6.71 -4.32 -8.29
C GLU A 273 -6.09 -2.93 -8.39
N LEU A 274 -6.15 -2.29 -9.57
CA LEU A 274 -5.68 -0.91 -9.74
C LEU A 274 -6.45 0.06 -8.85
N ALA A 275 -7.78 -0.08 -8.76
CA ALA A 275 -8.58 0.74 -7.86
C ALA A 275 -8.15 0.55 -6.39
N SER A 276 -7.86 -0.69 -5.98
CA SER A 276 -7.41 -1.00 -4.62
C SER A 276 -6.00 -0.46 -4.33
N SER A 277 -5.04 -0.72 -5.22
CA SER A 277 -3.65 -0.28 -5.06
C SER A 277 -3.53 1.24 -5.16
N LEU A 278 -4.31 1.90 -6.02
CA LEU A 278 -4.38 3.36 -6.08
C LEU A 278 -4.99 3.94 -4.80
N SER A 279 -6.03 3.30 -4.25
CA SER A 279 -6.57 3.71 -2.94
C SER A 279 -5.52 3.64 -1.84
N LEU A 280 -4.73 2.57 -1.81
CA LEU A 280 -3.66 2.37 -0.85
C LEU A 280 -2.58 3.45 -0.99
N LEU A 281 -2.11 3.69 -2.22
CA LEU A 281 -1.09 4.71 -2.52
C LEU A 281 -1.55 6.13 -2.15
N LEU A 282 -2.81 6.47 -2.44
CA LEU A 282 -3.36 7.78 -2.08
C LEU A 282 -3.43 7.92 -0.55
N LEU A 283 -3.89 6.89 0.17
CA LEU A 283 -3.96 6.92 1.63
C LEU A 283 -2.59 7.03 2.30
N SER A 284 -1.54 6.37 1.77
CA SER A 284 -0.17 6.53 2.29
C SER A 284 0.37 7.96 2.06
N LEU A 285 -0.12 8.65 1.03
CA LEU A 285 0.17 10.06 0.76
C LEU A 285 -0.74 11.03 1.55
N GLY A 286 -1.60 10.53 2.44
CA GLY A 286 -2.55 11.34 3.22
C GLY A 286 -3.74 11.86 2.42
N VAL A 287 -4.07 11.20 1.31
CA VAL A 287 -5.21 11.52 0.45
C VAL A 287 -6.27 10.44 0.58
N PHE A 288 -7.48 10.83 0.96
CA PHE A 288 -8.59 9.91 1.07
C PHE A 288 -9.44 9.88 -0.21
N PRO A 289 -9.42 8.81 -1.01
CA PRO A 289 -10.29 8.67 -2.18
C PRO A 289 -11.65 8.09 -1.81
N THR A 290 -12.69 8.51 -2.53
CA THR A 290 -14.00 7.86 -2.51
C THR A 290 -14.16 7.00 -3.75
N ILE A 291 -14.50 5.74 -3.59
CA ILE A 291 -14.64 4.82 -4.73
C ILE A 291 -16.11 4.58 -5.02
N VAL A 292 -16.52 4.92 -6.23
CA VAL A 292 -17.87 4.65 -6.76
C VAL A 292 -17.76 3.48 -7.73
N THR A 293 -18.64 2.50 -7.58
CA THR A 293 -18.71 1.35 -8.49
C THR A 293 -19.91 1.53 -9.42
N SER A 294 -19.64 1.60 -10.72
CA SER A 294 -20.63 1.81 -11.77
C SER A 294 -20.81 0.52 -12.58
N GLY A 295 -22.05 0.00 -12.65
CA GLY A 295 -22.38 -1.22 -13.40
C GLY A 295 -21.63 -2.48 -12.96
N GLY A 296 -21.06 -2.51 -11.74
CA GLY A 296 -20.30 -3.63 -11.19
C GLY A 296 -18.95 -3.93 -11.87
N ARG A 297 -18.56 -3.16 -12.89
CA ARG A 297 -17.38 -3.42 -13.74
C ARG A 297 -16.41 -2.24 -13.85
N ARG A 298 -16.84 -1.04 -13.44
CA ARG A 298 -16.06 0.20 -13.49
C ARG A 298 -15.94 0.80 -12.10
N PHE A 299 -14.77 1.29 -11.78
CA PHE A 299 -14.42 1.92 -10.52
C PHE A 299 -13.98 3.35 -10.78
N ASP A 300 -14.73 4.29 -10.22
CA ASP A 300 -14.43 5.71 -10.31
C ASP A 300 -13.85 6.15 -8.96
N LEU A 301 -12.56 6.44 -8.93
CA LEU A 301 -11.86 6.94 -7.75
C LEU A 301 -11.93 8.46 -7.74
N ASN A 302 -12.77 8.97 -6.85
CA ASN A 302 -13.05 10.38 -6.69
C ASN A 302 -12.21 10.94 -5.54
N ILE A 303 -11.31 11.86 -5.87
CA ILE A 303 -10.46 12.54 -4.92
C ILE A 303 -11.07 13.91 -4.65
N ALA A 304 -11.81 13.99 -3.53
CA ALA A 304 -12.43 15.23 -3.07
C ALA A 304 -11.44 16.08 -2.23
N TYR A 305 -11.58 17.41 -2.28
CA TYR A 305 -10.69 18.36 -1.59
C TYR A 305 -10.58 18.18 -0.07
N GLY A 306 -9.37 18.36 0.45
CA GLY A 306 -9.02 18.33 1.87
C GLY A 306 -7.52 18.53 2.12
N GLU A 307 -7.00 18.19 3.31
CA GLU A 307 -5.59 18.33 3.75
C GLU A 307 -4.54 17.82 2.73
N GLY A 308 -4.94 16.97 1.78
CA GLY A 308 -4.16 16.56 0.60
C GLY A 308 -3.90 17.64 -0.48
N ARG A 309 -4.35 18.90 -0.32
CA ARG A 309 -4.06 19.99 -1.29
C ARG A 309 -2.57 20.17 -1.59
N LYS A 310 -1.72 20.05 -0.56
CA LYS A 310 -0.26 20.06 -0.75
C LYS A 310 0.26 18.75 -1.36
N ALA A 311 -0.40 17.63 -1.06
CA ALA A 311 0.08 16.32 -1.45
C ALA A 311 -0.09 16.04 -2.95
N LEU A 312 -1.10 16.63 -3.61
CA LEU A 312 -1.40 16.43 -5.03
C LEU A 312 -1.35 17.71 -5.88
N SER A 313 -0.84 18.83 -5.35
CA SER A 313 -0.73 20.08 -6.11
C SER A 313 0.09 19.92 -7.38
N ASP A 314 1.10 19.07 -7.35
CA ASP A 314 1.99 18.83 -8.48
C ASP A 314 1.27 18.10 -9.61
N ILE A 315 0.34 17.20 -9.29
CA ILE A 315 -0.50 16.48 -10.28
C ILE A 315 -1.48 17.46 -10.92
N ALA A 316 -2.18 18.28 -10.13
CA ALA A 316 -3.10 19.29 -10.67
C ALA A 316 -2.39 20.29 -11.58
N ARG A 317 -1.20 20.76 -11.17
CA ARG A 317 -0.35 21.63 -11.99
C ARG A 317 0.10 20.93 -13.27
N ALA A 318 0.49 19.65 -13.18
CA ALA A 318 0.92 18.85 -14.32
C ALA A 318 -0.21 18.58 -15.33
N MET A 319 -1.48 18.61 -14.91
CA MET A 319 -2.68 18.56 -15.75
C MET A 319 -3.14 19.96 -16.24
N GLY A 320 -2.36 21.02 -15.99
CA GLY A 320 -2.67 22.38 -16.42
C GLY A 320 -3.84 23.04 -15.67
N LYS A 321 -4.16 22.59 -14.45
CA LYS A 321 -5.30 23.13 -13.66
C LYS A 321 -4.82 24.09 -12.56
N PRO A 322 -5.48 25.25 -12.36
CA PRO A 322 -5.09 26.23 -11.36
C PRO A 322 -5.27 25.71 -9.92
N VAL A 323 -4.26 25.94 -9.07
CA VAL A 323 -4.22 25.46 -7.67
C VAL A 323 -5.24 26.17 -6.77
N SER A 324 -5.67 27.39 -7.14
CA SER A 324 -6.67 28.19 -6.42
C SER A 324 -8.09 27.63 -6.47
N ASP A 325 -8.39 26.79 -7.46
CA ASP A 325 -9.70 26.16 -7.61
C ASP A 325 -9.88 24.96 -6.67
N LEU A 326 -8.89 24.64 -5.83
CA LEU A 326 -8.86 23.46 -4.99
C LEU A 326 -9.29 23.80 -3.55
N GLY A 327 -10.52 23.45 -3.14
CA GLY A 327 -11.29 24.36 -2.27
C GLY A 327 -12.15 23.89 -1.08
N LEU A 328 -12.12 22.65 -0.55
CA LEU A 328 -12.88 22.30 0.69
C LEU A 328 -12.11 21.35 1.66
N PRO A 329 -12.51 21.19 2.94
CA PRO A 329 -12.02 20.15 3.85
C PRO A 329 -12.65 18.78 3.55
N SER A 330 -11.91 17.68 3.79
CA SER A 330 -12.46 16.32 3.66
C SER A 330 -13.65 16.15 4.61
N ARG A 331 -14.81 15.81 4.05
CA ARG A 331 -16.05 15.61 4.84
C ARG A 331 -15.99 14.34 5.69
N PHE A 332 -15.09 13.41 5.38
CA PHE A 332 -15.04 12.08 5.99
C PHE A 332 -14.21 12.03 7.28
N THR A 333 -13.29 12.98 7.50
CA THR A 333 -12.55 13.11 8.77
C THR A 333 -13.34 13.83 9.86
N GLY A 334 -14.53 14.35 9.51
CA GLY A 334 -15.42 15.01 10.46
C GLY A 334 -16.07 14.02 11.43
N ILE A 335 -16.06 14.37 12.71
CA ILE A 335 -16.62 13.57 13.79
C ILE A 335 -18.17 13.58 13.69
N PRO A 336 -18.87 12.45 13.92
CA PRO A 336 -20.33 12.41 13.90
C PRO A 336 -20.95 13.51 14.77
N LYS A 337 -21.79 14.35 14.17
CA LYS A 337 -22.34 15.54 14.85
C LYS A 337 -23.14 15.15 16.09
N ALA A 338 -23.93 14.08 15.99
CA ALA A 338 -24.80 13.62 17.07
C ALA A 338 -23.99 13.35 18.36
N GLN A 339 -22.88 12.62 18.26
CA GLN A 339 -22.02 12.29 19.40
C GLN A 339 -21.34 13.54 19.99
N VAL A 340 -20.91 14.50 19.16
CA VAL A 340 -20.35 15.77 19.65
C VAL A 340 -21.43 16.61 20.37
N VAL A 341 -22.66 16.62 19.85
CA VAL A 341 -23.77 17.36 20.44
C VAL A 341 -24.20 16.73 21.76
N GLU A 342 -24.16 15.40 21.89
CA GLU A 342 -24.49 14.71 23.14
C GLU A 342 -23.56 15.13 24.28
N LEU A 343 -22.24 15.12 24.03
CA LEU A 343 -21.24 15.63 24.96
C LEU A 343 -21.52 17.10 25.34
N LEU A 344 -21.81 17.95 24.35
CA LEU A 344 -22.12 19.35 24.60
C LEU A 344 -23.39 19.58 25.44
N ARG A 345 -24.37 18.66 25.40
CA ARG A 345 -25.60 18.77 26.18
C ARG A 345 -25.31 18.69 27.68
N LYS A 346 -24.49 17.73 28.08
CA LYS A 346 -24.08 17.55 29.48
C LYS A 346 -23.17 18.71 29.94
N LEU A 347 -22.23 19.15 29.10
CA LEU A 347 -21.28 20.22 29.45
C LEU A 347 -21.89 21.64 29.51
N ASN A 348 -22.99 21.87 28.78
CA ASN A 348 -23.66 23.18 28.73
C ASN A 348 -25.16 23.08 28.43
N PRO A 349 -25.97 22.53 29.35
CA PRO A 349 -27.39 22.24 29.13
C PRO A 349 -28.20 23.50 28.78
N THR A 350 -27.84 24.66 29.33
CA THR A 350 -28.51 25.95 29.07
C THR A 350 -28.47 26.39 27.59
N ALA A 351 -27.51 25.89 26.80
CA ALA A 351 -27.42 26.18 25.38
C ALA A 351 -28.25 25.23 24.51
N CYS A 352 -28.82 24.15 25.06
CA CYS A 352 -29.47 23.10 24.27
C CYS A 352 -30.95 23.38 23.94
N LYS A 353 -31.24 24.60 23.47
CA LYS A 353 -32.52 24.89 22.79
C LYS A 353 -32.46 24.42 21.33
N SER A 354 -33.61 24.12 20.74
CA SER A 354 -33.73 23.81 19.31
C SER A 354 -32.98 24.86 18.46
N GLY A 355 -32.03 24.42 17.62
CA GLY A 355 -31.29 25.29 16.69
C GLY A 355 -29.87 25.71 17.10
N THR A 356 -29.41 25.50 18.34
CA THR A 356 -28.14 26.08 18.83
C THR A 356 -26.86 25.53 18.16
N TYR A 357 -26.87 24.28 17.69
CA TYR A 357 -25.69 23.62 17.08
C TYR A 357 -25.83 23.40 15.57
N THR A 358 -26.64 24.20 14.89
CA THR A 358 -26.79 24.19 13.42
C THR A 358 -25.46 24.46 12.71
N HIS A 359 -24.62 25.33 13.28
CA HIS A 359 -23.30 25.70 12.76
C HIS A 359 -22.27 24.53 12.73
N LEU A 360 -22.49 23.47 13.50
CA LEU A 360 -21.61 22.28 13.50
C LEU A 360 -21.77 21.43 12.23
N GLY A 361 -22.81 21.66 11.42
CA GLY A 361 -23.06 20.93 10.17
C GLY A 361 -24.32 20.08 10.25
N LYS A 362 -24.52 19.21 9.25
CA LYS A 362 -25.70 18.33 9.15
C LYS A 362 -25.45 16.96 9.78
N VAL A 363 -24.53 16.18 9.23
CA VAL A 363 -24.26 14.78 9.63
C VAL A 363 -22.95 14.65 10.42
N ARG A 364 -21.91 15.39 10.00
CA ARG A 364 -20.59 15.39 10.61
C ARG A 364 -20.17 16.83 10.90
N THR A 365 -19.31 16.99 11.90
CA THR A 365 -18.66 18.23 12.29
C THR A 365 -17.18 18.12 11.93
N SER A 366 -16.66 19.04 11.11
CA SER A 366 -15.22 19.03 10.80
C SER A 366 -14.40 19.23 12.07
N ARG A 367 -13.23 18.61 12.15
CA ARG A 367 -12.31 18.74 13.30
C ARG A 367 -11.99 20.19 13.63
N ARG A 368 -11.77 21.01 12.60
CA ARG A 368 -11.63 22.47 12.71
C ARG A 368 -12.83 23.13 13.40
N ARG A 369 -14.06 22.78 13.03
CA ARG A 369 -15.27 23.33 13.67
C ARG A 369 -15.41 22.84 15.11
N VAL A 370 -15.08 21.59 15.40
CA VAL A 370 -15.03 21.10 16.79
C VAL A 370 -14.05 21.94 17.59
N LEU A 371 -12.83 22.15 17.09
CA LEU A 371 -11.85 22.98 17.77
C LEU A 371 -12.36 24.43 17.97
N GLU A 372 -12.80 25.10 16.90
CA GLU A 372 -13.20 26.51 16.95
C GLU A 372 -14.49 26.78 17.73
N LYS A 373 -15.45 25.85 17.71
CA LYS A 373 -16.81 26.06 18.24
C LYS A 373 -17.10 25.29 19.52
N VAL A 374 -16.33 24.25 19.83
CA VAL A 374 -16.51 23.42 21.04
C VAL A 374 -15.37 23.63 22.02
N LEU A 375 -14.11 23.51 21.58
CA LEU A 375 -12.96 23.50 22.47
C LEU A 375 -12.24 24.85 22.64
N LYS A 376 -12.41 25.80 21.71
CA LYS A 376 -11.82 27.14 21.79
C LYS A 376 -12.63 28.11 22.67
N PRO A 377 -13.97 28.08 22.71
CA PRO A 377 -14.74 28.96 23.59
C PRO A 377 -14.34 28.77 25.05
N GLU A 378 -13.89 29.85 25.68
CA GLU A 378 -13.24 29.84 26.99
C GLU A 378 -14.09 29.16 28.08
N LYS A 379 -15.42 29.36 28.05
CA LYS A 379 -16.36 28.75 29.00
C LYS A 379 -16.39 27.22 28.90
N LEU A 380 -16.52 26.68 27.70
CA LEU A 380 -16.59 25.22 27.48
C LEU A 380 -15.24 24.57 27.72
N ARG A 381 -14.17 25.22 27.26
CA ARG A 381 -12.80 24.78 27.48
C ARG A 381 -12.49 24.59 28.96
N ARG A 382 -12.77 25.62 29.78
CA ARG A 382 -12.54 25.58 31.23
C ARG A 382 -13.26 24.42 31.91
N ARG A 383 -14.54 24.21 31.58
CA ARG A 383 -15.33 23.11 32.14
C ARG A 383 -14.77 21.75 31.76
N ALA A 384 -14.38 21.59 30.50
CA ALA A 384 -13.76 20.36 30.03
C ALA A 384 -12.42 20.10 30.74
N ASP A 385 -11.58 21.14 30.85
CA ASP A 385 -10.30 21.04 31.56
C ASP A 385 -10.49 20.70 33.04
N LEU A 386 -11.48 21.28 33.72
CA LEU A 386 -11.80 20.96 35.12
C LEU A 386 -12.24 19.49 35.30
N LEU A 387 -13.13 19.00 34.45
CA LEU A 387 -13.59 17.60 34.52
C LEU A 387 -12.44 16.62 34.28
N ILE A 388 -11.58 16.90 33.30
CA ILE A 388 -10.40 16.07 33.01
C ILE A 388 -9.40 16.11 34.19
N SER A 389 -9.12 17.28 34.76
CA SER A 389 -8.21 17.36 35.91
C SER A 389 -8.75 16.68 37.17
N LEU A 390 -10.07 16.67 37.38
CA LEU A 390 -10.69 15.87 38.44
C LEU A 390 -10.57 14.37 38.18
N LEU A 391 -10.69 13.95 36.91
CA LEU A 391 -10.47 12.55 36.50
C LEU A 391 -9.01 12.11 36.74
N ASP A 392 -8.06 13.02 36.49
CA ASP A 392 -6.63 12.82 36.74
C ASP A 392 -6.24 12.89 38.23
N GLY A 393 -7.21 13.10 39.13
CA GLY A 393 -7.03 12.96 40.58
C GLY A 393 -6.85 14.26 41.36
N ALA A 394 -6.98 15.44 40.74
CA ALA A 394 -7.08 16.69 41.49
C ALA A 394 -8.35 16.69 42.36
N LYS A 395 -8.26 17.20 43.60
CA LYS A 395 -9.38 17.13 44.55
C LYS A 395 -9.84 18.48 45.06
N SER A 396 -8.99 19.50 45.05
CA SER A 396 -9.33 20.83 45.58
C SER A 396 -9.41 21.90 44.50
N ALA A 397 -10.22 22.94 44.73
CA ALA A 397 -10.30 24.09 43.83
C ALA A 397 -8.98 24.90 43.76
N ARG A 398 -8.07 24.73 44.73
CA ARG A 398 -6.72 25.34 44.70
C ARG A 398 -5.80 24.55 43.76
N GLU A 399 -5.78 23.23 43.87
CA GLU A 399 -5.05 22.35 42.94
C GLU A 399 -5.49 22.58 41.51
N LEU A 400 -6.81 22.54 41.25
CA LEU A 400 -7.38 22.75 39.92
C LEU A 400 -7.03 24.15 39.35
N ALA A 401 -7.10 25.19 40.18
CA ALA A 401 -6.74 26.54 39.78
C ALA A 401 -5.24 26.65 39.41
N ALA A 402 -4.37 25.99 40.16
CA ALA A 402 -2.94 25.94 39.90
C ALA A 402 -2.62 25.12 38.63
N CYS A 403 -3.19 23.91 38.48
CA CYS A 403 -2.99 23.05 37.32
C CYS A 403 -3.43 23.71 36.01
N LEU A 404 -4.54 24.46 36.04
CA LEU A 404 -5.12 25.07 34.85
C LEU A 404 -4.73 26.53 34.64
N SER A 405 -3.89 27.10 35.52
CA SER A 405 -3.55 28.53 35.51
C SER A 405 -4.78 29.45 35.48
N LEU A 406 -5.79 29.13 36.29
CA LEU A 406 -7.05 29.87 36.38
C LEU A 406 -7.16 30.63 37.70
N PRO A 407 -7.78 31.83 37.73
CA PRO A 407 -8.10 32.49 38.98
C PRO A 407 -9.00 31.60 39.86
N HIS A 408 -8.65 31.43 41.13
CA HIS A 408 -9.38 30.55 42.06
C HIS A 408 -10.91 30.81 42.08
N ARG A 409 -11.32 32.09 42.07
CA ARG A 409 -12.75 32.48 42.01
C ARG A 409 -13.47 31.96 40.76
N VAL A 410 -12.78 31.93 39.62
CA VAL A 410 -13.33 31.41 38.36
C VAL A 410 -13.47 29.89 38.42
N CYS A 411 -12.49 29.20 39.00
CA CYS A 411 -12.51 27.76 39.21
C CYS A 411 -13.70 27.33 40.07
N VAL A 412 -13.87 27.95 41.25
CA VAL A 412 -15.00 27.68 42.16
C VAL A 412 -16.34 27.91 41.46
N ARG A 413 -16.51 29.03 40.75
CA ARG A 413 -17.75 29.34 40.03
C ARG A 413 -18.10 28.30 38.96
N GLU A 414 -17.12 27.80 38.21
CA GLU A 414 -17.39 26.76 37.21
C GLU A 414 -17.61 25.38 37.84
N LEU A 415 -16.95 25.06 38.95
CA LEU A 415 -17.20 23.82 39.71
C LEU A 415 -18.61 23.80 40.30
N GLU A 416 -19.09 24.91 40.85
CA GLU A 416 -20.47 25.04 41.34
C GLU A 416 -21.49 24.87 40.20
N ARG A 417 -21.17 25.37 39.01
CA ARG A 417 -22.00 25.14 37.81
C ARG A 417 -22.00 23.67 37.39
N LEU A 418 -20.83 23.04 37.33
CA LEU A 418 -20.72 21.61 37.01
C LEU A 418 -21.46 20.75 38.05
N ALA A 419 -21.46 21.17 39.32
CA ALA A 419 -22.26 20.53 40.36
C ALA A 419 -23.76 20.72 40.15
N SER A 420 -24.20 21.93 39.75
CA SER A 420 -25.61 22.16 39.38
C SER A 420 -26.06 21.36 38.15
N TYR A 421 -25.13 20.92 37.32
CA TYR A 421 -25.41 20.05 36.16
C TYR A 421 -25.33 18.56 36.52
N GLY A 422 -25.02 18.22 37.78
CA GLY A 422 -24.91 16.83 38.22
C GLY A 422 -23.60 16.13 37.83
N LEU A 423 -22.60 16.85 37.31
CA LEU A 423 -21.31 16.27 36.88
C LEU A 423 -20.26 16.23 37.99
N VAL A 424 -20.41 17.07 39.02
CA VAL A 424 -19.45 17.17 40.12
C VAL A 424 -20.20 17.16 41.45
N ARG A 425 -19.69 16.44 42.44
CA ARG A 425 -20.15 16.51 43.82
C ARG A 425 -19.12 17.26 44.65
N ARG A 426 -19.60 18.20 45.46
CA ARG A 426 -18.77 18.87 46.47
C ARG A 426 -18.84 18.08 47.78
N ALA A 427 -17.70 17.77 48.36
CA ALA A 427 -17.57 17.19 49.69
C ALA A 427 -16.97 18.22 50.66
N GLY A 428 -17.70 18.52 51.74
CA GLY A 428 -17.29 19.49 52.77
C GLY A 428 -17.65 20.95 52.49
N SER A 429 -17.55 21.78 53.52
CA SER A 429 -17.88 23.22 53.53
C SER A 429 -16.64 24.11 53.65
N GLY A 430 -16.68 25.29 53.04
CA GLY A 430 -15.59 26.29 53.13
C GLY A 430 -14.41 26.03 52.19
N ALA A 431 -13.25 26.61 52.54
CA ALA A 431 -12.00 26.53 51.77
C ALA A 431 -11.37 25.13 51.60
N PRO A 432 -11.55 24.14 52.51
CA PRO A 432 -11.00 22.79 52.34
C PRO A 432 -11.95 21.87 51.55
N ALA A 433 -13.02 22.39 50.94
CA ALA A 433 -13.95 21.57 50.18
C ALA A 433 -13.26 20.85 49.02
N THR A 434 -13.49 19.54 48.93
CA THR A 434 -13.04 18.71 47.82
C THR A 434 -14.18 18.53 46.81
N TYR A 435 -13.78 18.18 45.59
CA TYR A 435 -14.68 17.96 44.47
C TYR A 435 -14.39 16.58 43.88
N GLU A 436 -15.45 15.83 43.62
CA GLU A 436 -15.38 14.49 43.05
C GLU A 436 -16.30 14.43 41.83
N LEU A 437 -15.92 13.66 40.82
CA LEU A 437 -16.79 13.40 39.68
C LEU A 437 -17.94 12.48 40.12
N THR A 438 -19.15 12.80 39.66
CA THR A 438 -20.25 11.82 39.65
C THR A 438 -20.00 10.78 38.56
N GLU A 439 -20.84 9.75 38.49
CA GLU A 439 -20.79 8.76 37.39
C GLU A 439 -20.95 9.44 36.02
N ASP A 440 -21.96 10.31 35.88
CA ASP A 440 -22.15 11.14 34.69
C ASP A 440 -20.96 12.07 34.41
N GLY A 441 -20.38 12.66 35.46
CA GLY A 441 -19.20 13.51 35.35
C GLY A 441 -17.97 12.79 34.83
N ARG A 442 -17.79 11.54 35.28
CA ARG A 442 -16.71 10.66 34.84
C ARG A 442 -16.89 10.26 33.39
N GLU A 443 -18.07 9.82 33.00
CA GLU A 443 -18.39 9.49 31.61
C GLU A 443 -18.16 10.68 30.67
N GLU A 444 -18.61 11.88 31.08
CA GLU A 444 -18.43 13.12 30.33
C GLU A 444 -16.94 13.51 30.21
N ALA A 445 -16.17 13.40 31.30
CA ALA A 445 -14.73 13.64 31.30
C ALA A 445 -13.99 12.69 30.35
N GLU A 446 -14.31 11.39 30.40
CA GLU A 446 -13.74 10.40 29.49
C GLU A 446 -14.14 10.67 28.03
N GLY A 447 -15.39 11.03 27.78
CA GLY A 447 -15.89 11.44 26.46
C GLY A 447 -15.14 12.66 25.90
N LEU A 448 -14.80 13.63 26.74
CA LEU A 448 -13.98 14.78 26.36
C LEU A 448 -12.53 14.41 26.04
N MET A 449 -11.93 13.46 26.78
CA MET A 449 -10.61 12.91 26.44
C MET A 449 -10.64 12.18 25.10
N ARG A 450 -11.68 11.35 24.86
CA ARG A 450 -11.93 10.69 23.57
C ARG A 450 -12.10 11.70 22.44
N LEU A 451 -12.87 12.76 22.65
CA LEU A 451 -13.01 13.82 21.65
C LEU A 451 -11.66 14.46 21.31
N ARG A 452 -10.84 14.76 22.33
CA ARG A 452 -9.49 15.35 22.15
C ARG A 452 -8.56 14.43 21.38
N SER A 453 -8.61 13.11 21.62
CA SER A 453 -7.76 12.13 20.91
C SER A 453 -8.18 11.92 19.45
N LEU A 454 -9.47 12.06 19.12
CA LEU A 454 -9.97 11.95 17.75
C LEU A 454 -9.56 13.12 16.85
N LEU A 455 -9.34 14.32 17.40
CA LEU A 455 -9.03 15.52 16.62
C LEU A 455 -7.72 15.43 15.81
N PRO A 456 -6.59 14.96 16.38
CA PRO A 456 -5.36 14.76 15.61
C PRO A 456 -5.26 13.36 14.97
N SER A 457 -6.24 12.46 15.18
CA SER A 457 -6.14 11.06 14.72
C SER A 457 -6.04 10.91 13.19
N ASP A 458 -5.54 9.79 12.71
CA ASP A 458 -5.57 9.46 11.28
C ASP A 458 -6.86 8.70 10.87
N LEU A 459 -7.98 8.95 11.56
CA LEU A 459 -9.25 8.26 11.34
C LEU A 459 -10.26 9.09 10.51
N ALA A 460 -10.94 8.39 9.62
CA ALA A 460 -12.14 8.83 8.91
C ALA A 460 -13.35 8.00 9.37
N PHE A 461 -14.53 8.59 9.24
CA PHE A 461 -15.79 8.00 9.71
C PHE A 461 -16.76 7.89 8.54
N LEU A 462 -17.02 6.67 8.06
CA LEU A 462 -17.89 6.40 6.92
C LEU A 462 -19.27 6.00 7.41
N ARG A 463 -20.32 6.64 6.89
CA ARG A 463 -21.69 6.38 7.35
C ARG A 463 -22.25 5.23 6.53
N VAL A 464 -22.71 4.17 7.20
CA VAL A 464 -23.38 3.05 6.57
C VAL A 464 -24.68 3.55 5.94
N ARG A 465 -24.83 3.34 4.63
CA ARG A 465 -26.04 3.71 3.88
C ARG A 465 -27.05 2.57 3.79
N SER A 466 -26.56 1.34 3.67
CA SER A 466 -27.38 0.14 3.57
C SER A 466 -26.54 -1.08 3.93
N VAL A 467 -27.17 -2.04 4.58
CA VAL A 467 -26.63 -3.38 4.85
C VAL A 467 -27.51 -4.38 4.10
N ARG A 468 -26.90 -5.34 3.40
CA ARG A 468 -27.61 -6.35 2.59
C ARG A 468 -26.86 -7.66 2.68
N GLN A 469 -27.59 -8.76 2.86
CA GLN A 469 -27.03 -10.10 2.68
C GLN A 469 -26.77 -10.36 1.20
N VAL A 470 -25.64 -10.99 0.90
CA VAL A 470 -25.25 -11.37 -0.47
C VAL A 470 -24.81 -12.83 -0.48
N PRO A 471 -25.13 -13.59 -1.54
CA PRO A 471 -24.68 -14.98 -1.64
C PRO A 471 -23.16 -15.04 -1.74
N TYR A 472 -22.58 -16.08 -1.12
CA TYR A 472 -21.18 -16.43 -1.22
C TYR A 472 -21.07 -17.78 -1.93
N ASP A 473 -20.43 -17.79 -3.08
CA ASP A 473 -20.36 -18.92 -4.02
C ASP A 473 -19.06 -19.74 -3.87
N LYS A 474 -18.20 -19.37 -2.91
CA LYS A 474 -16.95 -20.09 -2.65
C LYS A 474 -17.10 -21.02 -1.45
N PRO A 475 -16.41 -22.18 -1.45
CA PRO A 475 -16.56 -23.18 -0.40
C PRO A 475 -15.95 -22.75 0.95
N PHE A 476 -14.97 -21.84 0.95
CA PHE A 476 -14.20 -21.48 2.14
C PHE A 476 -13.95 -19.97 2.23
N VAL A 477 -13.92 -19.45 3.45
CA VAL A 477 -13.35 -18.16 3.81
C VAL A 477 -12.00 -18.38 4.49
N TYR A 478 -11.05 -17.47 4.30
CA TYR A 478 -9.77 -17.51 4.99
C TYR A 478 -9.82 -16.57 6.19
N ASP A 479 -9.35 -17.08 7.33
CA ASP A 479 -9.08 -16.28 8.51
C ASP A 479 -7.56 -16.13 8.66
N LEU A 480 -7.09 -14.89 8.74
CA LEU A 480 -5.67 -14.54 8.75
C LEU A 480 -5.41 -13.61 9.92
N SER A 481 -4.55 -14.04 10.84
CA SER A 481 -4.06 -13.22 11.95
C SER A 481 -2.57 -12.95 11.82
N VAL A 482 -2.15 -11.78 12.29
CA VAL A 482 -0.74 -11.40 12.38
C VAL A 482 -0.41 -11.31 13.87
N LYS A 483 0.59 -12.07 14.32
CA LYS A 483 0.95 -12.12 15.74
C LYS A 483 1.19 -10.71 16.29
N GLY A 484 0.40 -10.33 17.30
CA GLY A 484 0.47 -9.03 17.96
C GLY A 484 -0.29 -7.90 17.25
N ALA A 485 -1.01 -8.18 16.16
CA ALA A 485 -1.81 -7.22 15.43
C ALA A 485 -3.09 -7.87 14.87
N GLU A 486 -4.21 -7.64 15.56
CA GLU A 486 -5.54 -8.14 15.15
C GLU A 486 -6.35 -7.11 14.34
N ASN A 487 -5.77 -5.92 14.11
CA ASN A 487 -6.40 -4.83 13.36
C ASN A 487 -5.83 -4.77 11.94
N PHE A 488 -6.70 -4.63 10.94
CA PHE A 488 -6.28 -4.49 9.55
C PHE A 488 -7.25 -3.66 8.74
N VAL A 489 -6.80 -3.19 7.57
CA VAL A 489 -7.63 -2.41 6.65
C VAL A 489 -8.11 -3.31 5.52
N ALA A 490 -9.42 -3.37 5.32
CA ALA A 490 -10.03 -4.25 4.32
C ALA A 490 -11.05 -3.54 3.44
N GLY A 491 -11.36 -4.19 2.32
CA GLY A 491 -12.33 -3.70 1.35
C GLY A 491 -11.82 -2.55 0.49
N LEU A 492 -12.59 -2.26 -0.56
CA LEU A 492 -12.28 -1.18 -1.50
C LEU A 492 -12.59 0.18 -0.83
N GLY A 493 -11.58 1.03 -0.72
CA GLY A 493 -11.65 2.32 -0.01
C GLY A 493 -11.26 2.27 1.47
N GLY A 494 -10.98 1.07 2.00
CA GLY A 494 -10.46 0.85 3.35
C GLY A 494 -11.49 1.02 4.47
N VAL A 495 -11.73 -0.07 5.21
CA VAL A 495 -12.46 -0.09 6.49
C VAL A 495 -11.57 -0.78 7.51
N ILE A 496 -11.50 -0.24 8.73
CA ILE A 496 -10.71 -0.84 9.81
C ILE A 496 -11.52 -1.99 10.42
N CYS A 497 -10.93 -3.17 10.35
CA CYS A 497 -11.51 -4.43 10.80
C CYS A 497 -10.73 -4.98 11.98
N HIS A 498 -11.35 -5.90 12.71
CA HIS A 498 -10.74 -6.59 13.84
C HIS A 498 -11.00 -8.08 13.73
N ASN A 499 -10.00 -8.89 14.04
CA ASN A 499 -10.15 -10.34 14.01
C ASN A 499 -10.92 -10.92 15.21
N SER A 500 -11.33 -10.13 16.21
CA SER A 500 -11.68 -10.69 17.53
C SER A 500 -13.15 -11.00 17.85
N GLU A 501 -14.00 -11.35 16.90
CA GLU A 501 -15.30 -11.97 17.25
C GLU A 501 -15.74 -13.12 16.35
N ALA A 502 -14.88 -13.62 15.46
CA ALA A 502 -15.29 -14.73 14.60
C ALA A 502 -15.69 -15.97 15.41
N PHE A 503 -15.17 -16.17 16.63
CA PHE A 503 -15.58 -17.26 17.51
C PHE A 503 -15.43 -16.85 18.98
N GLY A 504 -16.51 -16.95 19.76
CA GLY A 504 -16.51 -16.65 21.19
C GLY A 504 -15.54 -17.52 21.99
N PHE A 505 -15.30 -17.10 23.24
CA PHE A 505 -14.56 -17.84 24.28
C PHE A 505 -14.89 -19.35 24.20
N GLY A 506 -13.97 -20.14 23.66
CA GLY A 506 -14.07 -21.61 23.67
C GLY A 506 -13.64 -22.36 22.41
N ILE A 507 -13.66 -21.76 21.20
CA ILE A 507 -13.28 -22.49 19.97
C ILE A 507 -11.85 -22.18 19.51
N GLU A 508 -11.28 -21.07 19.94
CA GLU A 508 -9.89 -20.68 19.68
C GLU A 508 -8.88 -21.76 20.14
N HIS A 509 -9.26 -22.57 21.13
CA HIS A 509 -8.48 -23.72 21.61
C HIS A 509 -8.82 -25.06 20.94
N ILE A 510 -9.92 -25.13 20.18
CA ILE A 510 -10.48 -26.36 19.59
C ILE A 510 -10.10 -26.49 18.10
N ALA A 511 -9.95 -25.38 17.36
CA ALA A 511 -9.64 -25.37 15.93
C ALA A 511 -8.25 -24.78 15.61
N ASP A 512 -7.31 -24.90 16.54
CA ASP A 512 -5.99 -24.31 16.41
C ASP A 512 -5.08 -25.14 15.50
N GLY A 513 -4.67 -24.54 14.38
CA GLY A 513 -3.90 -25.15 13.31
C GLY A 513 -2.55 -24.47 13.12
N ILE A 514 -1.45 -25.17 13.37
CA ILE A 514 -0.11 -24.66 13.11
C ILE A 514 0.34 -25.14 11.73
N ILE A 515 0.33 -24.24 10.76
CA ILE A 515 0.87 -24.46 9.42
C ILE A 515 2.17 -23.68 9.29
N ARG A 516 3.29 -24.39 9.09
CA ARG A 516 4.60 -23.79 8.85
C ARG A 516 4.91 -23.76 7.37
N PHE A 517 5.32 -22.60 6.90
CA PHE A 517 5.98 -22.46 5.61
C PHE A 517 7.48 -22.56 5.80
N ARG A 518 8.12 -23.46 5.05
CA ARG A 518 9.57 -23.55 4.95
C ARG A 518 9.99 -23.24 3.52
N ARG A 519 11.16 -22.63 3.37
CA ARG A 519 11.78 -22.43 2.06
C ARG A 519 13.21 -22.91 2.10
N PHE A 520 13.62 -23.61 1.06
CA PHE A 520 14.99 -24.05 0.87
C PHE A 520 15.43 -23.69 -0.54
N VAL A 521 16.64 -23.16 -0.67
CA VAL A 521 17.30 -22.99 -1.95
C VAL A 521 18.34 -24.10 -2.05
N ARG A 522 18.14 -25.05 -2.96
CA ARG A 522 19.13 -26.11 -3.26
C ARG A 522 19.25 -26.26 -4.77
N GLY A 523 20.49 -26.28 -5.27
CA GLY A 523 20.78 -26.35 -6.70
C GLY A 523 20.16 -25.19 -7.50
N GLY A 524 20.13 -23.98 -6.94
CA GLY A 524 19.56 -22.79 -7.59
C GLY A 524 18.02 -22.68 -7.57
N VAL A 525 17.31 -23.76 -7.23
CA VAL A 525 15.84 -23.78 -7.24
C VAL A 525 15.29 -23.50 -5.84
N LEU A 526 14.48 -22.43 -5.73
CA LEU A 526 13.73 -22.11 -4.52
C LEU A 526 12.53 -23.05 -4.38
N ARG A 527 12.64 -24.02 -3.48
CA ARG A 527 11.55 -24.92 -3.12
C ARG A 527 10.86 -24.41 -1.87
N ARG A 528 9.54 -24.38 -1.92
CA ARG A 528 8.67 -23.93 -0.84
C ARG A 528 7.92 -25.14 -0.33
N PHE A 529 7.79 -25.24 0.98
CA PHE A 529 7.12 -26.35 1.61
C PHE A 529 6.11 -25.85 2.63
N LEU A 530 5.01 -26.57 2.72
CA LEU A 530 3.96 -26.41 3.69
C LEU A 530 3.97 -27.65 4.58
N LEU A 531 4.17 -27.43 5.87
CA LEU A 531 4.08 -28.47 6.90
C LEU A 531 2.92 -28.13 7.81
N VAL A 532 2.00 -29.08 7.96
CA VAL A 532 0.96 -28.99 8.97
C VAL A 532 1.50 -29.62 10.24
N GLU A 533 1.96 -28.78 11.17
CA GLU A 533 2.57 -29.24 12.43
C GLU A 533 1.52 -29.65 13.46
N LYS A 534 0.35 -29.02 13.41
CA LYS A 534 -0.78 -29.35 14.26
C LYS A 534 -2.07 -28.94 13.56
N MET A 535 -3.08 -29.79 13.59
CA MET A 535 -4.47 -29.35 13.46
C MET A 535 -5.31 -30.13 14.46
N ARG A 536 -6.13 -29.44 15.24
CA ARG A 536 -7.09 -30.11 16.12
C ARG A 536 -8.38 -30.42 15.36
N GLN A 537 -8.97 -31.58 15.63
CA GLN A 537 -10.28 -32.05 15.10
C GLN A 537 -10.44 -32.12 13.57
N THR A 538 -9.34 -32.09 12.81
CA THR A 538 -9.34 -32.30 11.35
C THR A 538 -8.26 -33.32 10.97
N PRO A 539 -8.57 -34.30 10.09
CA PRO A 539 -7.55 -35.13 9.47
C PRO A 539 -6.58 -34.22 8.70
N HIS A 540 -5.30 -34.27 9.05
CA HIS A 540 -4.27 -33.50 8.38
C HIS A 540 -3.09 -34.41 8.03
N SER A 541 -2.38 -34.02 6.98
CA SER A 541 -1.30 -34.83 6.46
C SER A 541 -0.05 -34.70 7.33
N LEU A 542 0.52 -35.84 7.72
CA LEU A 542 1.75 -35.96 8.52
C LEU A 542 3.03 -35.75 7.70
N THR A 543 2.88 -35.53 6.40
CA THR A 543 4.00 -35.33 5.48
C THR A 543 4.15 -33.87 5.12
N MET A 544 5.37 -33.48 4.73
CA MET A 544 5.62 -32.16 4.18
C MET A 544 5.04 -32.09 2.76
N HIS A 545 4.51 -30.93 2.37
CA HIS A 545 3.97 -30.71 1.02
C HIS A 545 4.82 -29.68 0.32
N GLU A 546 5.16 -29.92 -0.94
CA GLU A 546 5.81 -28.94 -1.79
C GLU A 546 4.75 -27.99 -2.35
N VAL A 547 5.03 -26.69 -2.24
CA VAL A 547 4.25 -25.60 -2.80
C VAL A 547 4.90 -25.19 -4.12
N ILE A 548 4.23 -25.51 -5.21
CA ILE A 548 4.65 -25.15 -6.57
C ILE A 548 3.69 -24.11 -7.15
N ILE A 549 4.20 -23.22 -7.99
CA ILE A 549 3.38 -22.24 -8.70
C ILE A 549 3.39 -22.66 -10.16
N ILE A 550 2.20 -22.98 -10.68
CA ILE A 550 2.00 -23.38 -12.07
C ILE A 550 1.31 -22.25 -12.80
N ASP A 551 1.89 -21.79 -13.90
CA ASP A 551 1.30 -20.74 -14.72
C ASP A 551 -0.10 -21.14 -15.22
N GLY A 552 -1.03 -20.18 -15.18
CA GLY A 552 -2.45 -20.42 -15.50
C GLY A 552 -3.27 -21.27 -14.51
N ARG A 553 -2.64 -21.93 -13.53
CA ARG A 553 -3.31 -22.71 -12.47
C ARG A 553 -3.17 -22.11 -11.07
N GLY A 554 -2.12 -21.35 -10.82
CA GLY A 554 -1.83 -20.75 -9.51
C GLY A 554 -1.02 -21.68 -8.59
N VAL A 555 -1.23 -21.54 -7.28
CA VAL A 555 -0.52 -22.31 -6.25
C VAL A 555 -1.06 -23.72 -6.19
N VAL A 556 -0.19 -24.71 -6.35
CA VAL A 556 -0.51 -26.13 -6.20
C VAL A 556 0.31 -26.71 -5.06
N VAL A 557 -0.36 -27.39 -4.14
CA VAL A 557 0.24 -28.07 -2.99
C VAL A 557 0.19 -29.57 -3.23
N ARG A 558 1.34 -30.24 -3.21
CA ARG A 558 1.43 -31.71 -3.41
C ARG A 558 2.34 -32.35 -2.36
N PRO A 559 2.15 -33.62 -1.99
CA PRO A 559 3.06 -34.31 -1.06
C PRO A 559 4.52 -34.24 -1.54
N ALA A 560 5.44 -33.87 -0.65
CA ALA A 560 6.86 -33.79 -0.94
C ALA A 560 7.45 -35.21 -1.07
N ARG A 561 8.27 -35.45 -2.10
CA ARG A 561 8.94 -36.74 -2.34
C ARG A 561 10.28 -36.90 -1.60
N ILE A 562 10.50 -36.14 -0.54
CA ILE A 562 11.81 -35.97 0.10
C ILE A 562 11.68 -36.42 1.56
N THR A 563 12.56 -37.31 2.04
CA THR A 563 12.51 -37.84 3.41
C THR A 563 13.34 -37.00 4.37
N LYS A 564 13.23 -37.26 5.69
CA LYS A 564 13.99 -36.55 6.73
C LYS A 564 15.50 -36.76 6.55
N GLU A 565 15.91 -37.90 5.98
CA GLU A 565 17.31 -38.23 5.70
C GLU A 565 17.93 -37.35 4.60
N ASP A 566 17.16 -36.89 3.61
CA ASP A 566 17.65 -36.07 2.49
C ASP A 566 18.00 -34.61 2.89
N VAL A 567 17.55 -34.19 4.08
CA VAL A 567 17.63 -32.81 4.58
C VAL A 567 18.53 -32.69 5.82
N ALA A 568 18.97 -33.80 6.40
CA ALA A 568 19.89 -33.79 7.53
C ALA A 568 21.28 -33.31 7.09
N LEU A 569 21.86 -32.37 7.85
CA LEU A 569 23.27 -32.02 7.68
C LEU A 569 24.13 -33.21 8.13
N PRO A 570 25.23 -33.55 7.44
CA PRO A 570 26.13 -34.60 7.89
C PRO A 570 26.58 -34.33 9.33
N GLY A 571 26.62 -35.36 10.18
CA GLY A 571 26.98 -35.26 11.61
C GLY A 571 28.19 -34.34 11.92
N PRO A 572 29.29 -34.41 11.14
CA PRO A 572 30.46 -33.55 11.35
C PRO A 572 30.17 -32.04 11.17
N VAL A 573 29.20 -31.66 10.34
CA VAL A 573 28.81 -30.26 10.12
C VAL A 573 27.98 -29.75 11.29
N VAL A 574 27.13 -30.60 11.87
CA VAL A 574 26.34 -30.27 13.06
C VAL A 574 27.24 -30.07 14.27
N GLU A 575 28.23 -30.95 14.47
CA GLU A 575 29.23 -30.81 15.54
C GLU A 575 30.07 -29.54 15.38
N LYS A 576 30.47 -29.21 14.14
CA LYS A 576 31.21 -27.97 13.87
C LYS A 576 30.39 -26.72 14.15
N ILE A 577 29.10 -26.72 13.83
CA ILE A 577 28.18 -25.62 14.13
C ILE A 577 28.00 -25.48 15.65
N ALA A 578 27.82 -26.58 16.37
CA ALA A 578 27.69 -26.58 17.83
C ALA A 578 28.96 -26.03 18.51
N ARG A 579 30.15 -26.44 18.04
CA ARG A 579 31.43 -25.97 18.58
C ARG A 579 31.64 -24.47 18.35
N VAL A 580 31.35 -23.98 17.14
CA VAL A 580 31.46 -22.55 16.80
C VAL A 580 30.43 -21.71 17.56
N SER A 581 29.24 -22.26 17.84
CA SER A 581 28.23 -21.57 18.64
C SER A 581 28.63 -21.47 20.12
N ALA A 582 29.26 -22.52 20.67
CA ALA A 582 29.80 -22.51 22.03
C ALA A 582 31.02 -21.58 22.19
N GLU A 583 31.91 -21.54 21.18
CA GLU A 583 33.04 -20.59 21.14
C GLU A 583 32.54 -19.14 21.10
N ARG A 584 31.44 -18.86 20.39
CA ARG A 584 30.81 -17.52 20.34
C ARG A 584 30.13 -17.08 21.64
N GLU A 585 29.58 -18.00 22.42
CA GLU A 585 29.01 -17.69 23.73
C GLU A 585 30.09 -17.42 24.80
N LEU A 586 31.29 -17.96 24.61
CA LEU A 586 32.46 -17.70 25.45
C LEU A 586 33.21 -16.40 25.09
N GLU A 587 33.04 -15.88 23.87
CA GLU A 587 33.68 -14.64 23.38
C GLU A 587 32.80 -13.38 23.52
N ALA A 588 31.59 -13.49 24.08
CA ALA A 588 30.76 -12.33 24.39
C ALA A 588 31.12 -11.78 25.79
N PRO A 589 31.56 -10.51 25.92
CA PRO A 589 31.84 -9.89 27.22
C PRO A 589 30.58 -9.66 28.07
#